data_AF-A0A2V8YY92-F1
#
_entry.id   AF-A0A2V8YY92-F1
#
_cell.length_a   1.000
_cell.length_b   1.000
_cell.length_c   1.000
_cell.angle_alpha   90.00
_cell.angle_beta   90.00
_cell.angle_gamma   90.00
#
_symmetry.space_group_name_H-M   'P 1'
#
loop_
_entity.id
_entity.type
_entity.pdbx_description
1 polymer ?
#
loop_
_entity_poly.entity_id
_entity_poly.type
_entity_poly.pdbx_seq_one_letter_code
_entity_poly.pdbx_strand_id
1 'polypeptide(L)'
;MHFALRVCRLSGMPGKFPALLILLFLGAAIPLTGQSSAFGKAERINQVVSRYQNLGYFNGAILVADRGKIICSKGAGKASFDHDIPNTPRTEFGIASITKQFTALLVLQQAADGKILLQGRVSDSPLVPPRLR
;
A
#
# COMPACT_ATOMS: atom_id res chain seq x y z
N MET A 1 32.34 -24.77 5.82
CA MET A 1 33.44 -24.63 4.84
C MET A 1 34.15 -23.31 5.12
N HIS A 2 35.23 -23.39 5.90
CA HIS A 2 36.08 -22.26 6.28
C HIS A 2 37.05 -21.97 5.12
N PHE A 3 36.96 -20.79 4.50
CA PHE A 3 38.01 -20.31 3.59
C PHE A 3 38.85 -19.26 4.32
N ALA A 4 39.94 -19.73 4.90
CA ALA A 4 40.98 -18.94 5.52
C ALA A 4 41.78 -18.21 4.43
N LEU A 5 41.57 -16.89 4.30
CA LEU A 5 42.43 -16.04 3.49
C LEU A 5 43.69 -15.68 4.29
N ARG A 6 44.76 -16.36 3.91
CA ARG A 6 46.13 -16.19 4.38
C ARG A 6 46.63 -14.78 3.99
N VAL A 7 46.70 -13.86 4.95
CA VAL A 7 47.30 -12.55 4.76
C VAL A 7 48.81 -12.73 4.55
N CYS A 8 49.26 -12.48 3.31
CA CYS A 8 50.66 -12.55 2.94
C CYS A 8 51.42 -11.38 3.58
N ARG A 9 52.37 -11.70 4.44
CA ARG A 9 53.21 -10.75 5.17
C ARG A 9 54.28 -10.21 4.22
N LEU A 10 54.08 -9.03 3.64
CA LEU A 10 55.13 -8.30 2.92
C LEU A 10 55.97 -7.51 3.92
N SER A 11 57.07 -8.12 4.34
CA SER A 11 58.15 -7.50 5.08
C SER A 11 59.03 -6.66 4.15
N GLY A 12 59.15 -5.36 4.47
CA GLY A 12 60.36 -4.58 4.23
C GLY A 12 60.45 -3.78 2.93
N MET A 13 60.02 -2.52 2.97
CA MET A 13 60.69 -1.42 2.25
C MET A 13 60.57 -0.11 3.06
N PRO A 14 61.67 0.64 3.25
CA PRO A 14 61.64 1.96 3.87
C PRO A 14 61.41 3.03 2.80
N GLY A 15 60.46 3.92 3.01
CA GLY A 15 60.23 5.01 2.07
C GLY A 15 58.85 5.59 2.23
N LYS A 16 58.81 6.85 2.63
CA LYS A 16 57.61 7.68 2.82
C LYS A 16 56.75 7.65 1.54
N PHE A 17 55.45 7.88 1.71
CA PHE A 17 54.36 7.96 0.72
C PHE A 17 53.62 6.63 0.43
N PRO A 18 52.26 6.59 0.41
CA PRO A 18 51.28 7.67 0.58
C PRO A 18 50.11 7.26 1.53
N ALA A 19 50.08 7.83 2.74
CA ALA A 19 48.87 7.84 3.59
C ALA A 19 47.68 8.60 2.93
N LEU A 20 47.95 9.34 1.85
CA LEU A 20 46.97 10.11 1.09
C LEU A 20 46.12 9.25 0.12
N LEU A 21 46.61 8.08 -0.31
CA LEU A 21 45.88 7.19 -1.23
C LEU A 21 44.84 6.31 -0.52
N ILE A 22 45.03 6.06 0.79
CA ILE A 22 44.06 5.31 1.61
C ILE A 22 42.87 6.19 2.01
N LEU A 23 43.07 7.51 2.17
CA LEU A 23 42.00 8.45 2.49
C LEU A 23 41.07 8.74 1.29
N LEU A 24 41.58 8.60 0.06
CA LEU A 24 40.78 8.77 -1.17
C LEU A 24 39.83 7.59 -1.42
N PHE A 25 40.13 6.40 -0.91
CA PHE A 25 39.31 5.21 -1.11
C PHE A 25 38.14 5.07 -0.12
N LEU A 26 38.16 5.82 0.99
CA LEU A 26 37.08 5.81 1.99
C LEU A 26 35.94 6.81 1.66
N GLY A 27 36.14 7.70 0.69
CA GLY A 27 35.17 8.74 0.29
C GLY A 27 34.20 8.36 -0.84
N ALA A 28 34.36 7.20 -1.48
CA ALA A 28 33.63 6.83 -2.71
C ALA A 28 32.54 5.77 -2.51
N ALA A 29 32.09 5.52 -1.29
CA ALA A 29 30.93 4.67 -1.00
C ALA A 29 29.80 5.50 -0.37
N ILE A 30 29.40 6.58 -1.04
CA ILE A 30 28.06 7.13 -0.84
C ILE A 30 27.16 6.27 -1.73
N PRO A 31 26.38 5.31 -1.20
CA PRO A 31 25.34 4.73 -2.02
C PRO A 31 24.37 5.88 -2.33
N LEU A 32 24.42 6.37 -3.58
CA LEU A 32 23.38 7.20 -4.17
C LEU A 32 22.14 6.30 -4.28
N THR A 33 21.49 6.07 -3.15
CA THR A 33 20.17 5.48 -3.14
C THR A 33 19.26 6.54 -3.77
N GLY A 34 18.92 6.32 -5.03
CA GLY A 34 17.98 7.15 -5.78
C GLY A 34 16.63 7.14 -5.07
N GLN A 35 16.43 8.08 -4.15
CA GLN A 35 15.12 8.38 -3.63
C GLN A 35 14.38 9.22 -4.67
N SER A 36 13.22 8.70 -5.09
CA SER A 36 11.94 9.44 -5.04
C SER A 36 11.15 9.43 -6.35
N SER A 37 10.50 8.30 -6.65
CA SER A 37 9.31 8.28 -7.52
C SER A 37 8.00 8.35 -6.72
N ALA A 38 8.03 8.09 -5.41
CA ALA A 38 6.85 8.08 -4.55
C ALA A 38 6.41 9.49 -4.11
N PHE A 39 7.34 10.38 -3.79
CA PHE A 39 7.02 11.77 -3.39
C PHE A 39 6.30 12.51 -4.52
N GLY A 40 6.75 12.35 -5.76
CA GLY A 40 6.11 12.95 -6.93
C GLY A 40 4.71 12.41 -7.23
N LYS A 41 4.45 11.12 -7.00
CA LYS A 41 3.11 10.53 -7.17
C LYS A 41 2.12 11.03 -6.13
N ALA A 42 2.52 11.02 -4.85
CA ALA A 42 1.69 11.49 -3.74
C ALA A 42 1.28 12.96 -3.94
N GLU A 43 2.22 13.80 -4.37
CA GLU A 43 1.95 15.21 -4.63
C GLU A 43 0.96 15.42 -5.79
N ARG A 44 1.12 14.69 -6.90
CA ARG A 44 0.16 14.73 -8.02
C ARG A 44 -1.23 14.28 -7.59
N ILE A 45 -1.34 13.23 -6.78
CA ILE A 45 -2.62 12.78 -6.22
C ILE A 45 -3.23 13.91 -5.38
N ASN A 46 -2.44 14.52 -4.48
CA ASN A 46 -2.91 15.62 -3.66
C ASN A 46 -3.44 16.78 -4.49
N GLN A 47 -2.74 17.17 -5.56
CA GLN A 47 -3.16 18.23 -6.48
C GLN A 47 -4.51 17.93 -7.14
N VAL A 48 -4.70 16.70 -7.64
CA VAL A 48 -5.98 16.28 -8.23
C VAL A 48 -7.09 16.38 -7.19
N VAL A 49 -6.88 15.80 -6.01
CA VAL A 49 -7.92 15.79 -4.96
C VAL A 49 -8.27 17.21 -4.53
N SER A 50 -7.27 18.06 -4.29
CA SER A 50 -7.50 19.45 -3.90
C SER A 50 -8.22 20.22 -5.00
N ARG A 51 -7.92 19.97 -6.27
CA ARG A 51 -8.65 20.58 -7.40
C ARG A 51 -10.13 20.22 -7.40
N TYR A 52 -10.47 18.94 -7.26
CA TYR A 52 -11.87 18.50 -7.22
C TYR A 52 -12.60 18.95 -5.95
N GLN A 53 -11.90 19.00 -4.81
CA GLN A 53 -12.44 19.57 -3.58
C GLN A 53 -12.77 21.06 -3.74
N ASN A 54 -11.84 21.85 -4.31
CA ASN A 54 -12.03 23.29 -4.52
C ASN A 54 -13.15 23.60 -5.51
N LEU A 55 -13.39 22.71 -6.48
CA LEU A 55 -14.50 22.81 -7.41
C LEU A 55 -15.85 22.34 -6.82
N GLY A 56 -15.86 21.85 -5.58
CA GLY A 56 -17.07 21.31 -4.93
C GLY A 56 -17.50 19.92 -5.43
N TYR A 57 -16.71 19.30 -6.31
CA TYR A 57 -17.01 17.97 -6.86
C TYR A 57 -16.58 16.82 -5.95
N PHE A 58 -15.79 17.09 -4.92
CA PHE A 58 -15.32 16.05 -4.01
C PHE A 58 -15.40 16.46 -2.53
N ASN A 59 -16.02 15.60 -1.73
CA ASN A 59 -16.10 15.69 -0.28
C ASN A 59 -16.09 14.26 0.27
N GLY A 60 -15.03 13.86 0.98
CA GLY A 60 -14.90 12.49 1.48
C GLY A 60 -13.48 12.15 1.92
N ALA A 61 -13.13 10.86 1.90
CA ALA A 61 -11.80 10.36 2.23
C ALA A 61 -11.20 9.57 1.05
N ILE A 62 -9.86 9.54 0.97
CA ILE A 62 -9.11 8.87 -0.10
C ILE A 62 -7.96 8.08 0.50
N LEU A 63 -7.79 6.86 -0.01
CA LEU A 63 -6.63 6.03 0.22
C LEU A 63 -6.10 5.52 -1.12
N VAL A 64 -4.81 5.71 -1.37
CA VAL A 64 -4.10 5.18 -2.54
C VAL A 64 -2.92 4.35 -2.08
N ALA A 65 -2.87 3.10 -2.52
CA ALA A 65 -1.75 2.20 -2.28
C ALA A 65 -1.15 1.74 -3.61
N ASP A 66 0.19 1.70 -3.68
CA ASP A 66 0.96 1.21 -4.82
C ASP A 66 1.91 0.12 -4.31
N ARG A 67 1.81 -1.09 -4.89
CA ARG A 67 2.59 -2.28 -4.46
C ARG A 67 2.53 -2.55 -2.95
N GLY A 68 1.32 -2.50 -2.38
CA GLY A 68 1.09 -2.76 -0.96
C GLY A 68 1.55 -1.64 -0.01
N LYS A 69 2.11 -0.53 -0.52
CA LYS A 69 2.50 0.63 0.28
C LYS A 69 1.49 1.75 0.10
N ILE A 70 1.00 2.31 1.20
CA ILE A 70 0.13 3.49 1.16
C ILE A 70 0.97 4.70 0.75
N ILE A 71 0.58 5.35 -0.34
CA ILE A 71 1.24 6.56 -0.86
C ILE A 71 0.42 7.83 -0.63
N CYS A 72 -0.89 7.70 -0.37
CA CYS A 72 -1.77 8.80 0.03
C CYS A 72 -2.88 8.26 0.93
N SER A 73 -3.17 8.93 2.03
CA SER A 73 -4.32 8.65 2.91
C SER A 73 -4.77 9.96 3.56
N LYS A 74 -5.90 10.51 3.13
CA LYS A 74 -6.38 11.81 3.64
C LYS A 74 -7.89 11.95 3.59
N GLY A 75 -8.41 12.86 4.41
CA GLY A 75 -9.76 13.41 4.29
C GLY A 75 -9.77 14.71 3.48
N ALA A 76 -10.92 15.02 2.87
CA ALA A 76 -11.19 16.21 2.09
C ALA A 76 -12.59 16.74 2.42
N GLY A 77 -12.70 18.02 2.74
CA GLY A 77 -13.95 18.65 3.15
C GLY A 77 -14.48 18.16 4.51
N LYS A 78 -15.81 18.10 4.66
CA LYS A 78 -16.52 17.87 5.93
C LYS A 78 -17.35 16.58 5.91
N ALA A 79 -17.28 15.81 6.99
CA ALA A 79 -18.14 14.67 7.25
C ALA A 79 -19.56 15.11 7.63
N SER A 80 -19.68 16.23 8.36
CA SER A 80 -20.94 16.90 8.66
C SER A 80 -20.78 18.39 8.47
N PHE A 81 -21.59 18.99 7.59
CA PHE A 81 -21.56 20.42 7.36
C PHE A 81 -22.16 21.20 8.52
N ASP A 82 -23.26 20.70 9.10
CA ASP A 82 -23.98 21.34 10.21
C ASP A 82 -23.13 21.42 11.49
N HIS A 83 -22.36 20.37 11.76
CA HIS A 83 -21.53 20.26 12.97
C HIS A 83 -20.07 20.64 12.73
N ASP A 84 -19.73 21.13 11.54
CA ASP A 84 -18.37 21.47 11.13
C ASP A 84 -17.32 20.36 11.35
N ILE A 85 -17.71 19.10 11.14
CA ILE A 85 -16.83 17.96 11.39
C ILE A 85 -16.01 17.67 10.13
N PRO A 86 -14.67 17.72 10.16
CA PRO A 86 -13.84 17.45 8.99
C PRO A 86 -13.87 15.96 8.62
N ASN A 87 -13.73 15.67 7.32
CA ASN A 87 -13.43 14.31 6.88
C ASN A 87 -12.02 13.90 7.32
N THR A 88 -11.87 12.65 7.72
CA THR A 88 -10.58 12.02 8.03
C THR A 88 -10.49 10.68 7.29
N PRO A 89 -9.29 10.06 7.19
CA PRO A 89 -9.18 8.69 6.69
C PRO A 89 -9.99 7.64 7.46
N ARG A 90 -10.50 7.99 8.65
CA ARG A 90 -11.30 7.11 9.51
C ARG A 90 -12.80 7.44 9.47
N THR A 91 -13.22 8.44 8.71
CA THR A 91 -14.64 8.75 8.58
C THR A 91 -15.38 7.56 7.96
N GLU A 92 -16.50 7.18 8.56
CA GLU A 92 -17.33 6.09 8.06
C GLU A 92 -18.29 6.59 6.96
N PHE A 93 -18.43 5.80 5.90
CA PHE A 93 -19.30 6.11 4.78
C PHE A 93 -20.18 4.91 4.45
N GLY A 94 -21.42 5.18 4.05
CA GLY A 94 -22.25 4.17 3.39
C GLY A 94 -21.67 3.85 2.01
N ILE A 95 -21.16 2.63 1.82
CA ILE A 95 -20.46 2.23 0.58
C ILE A 95 -21.38 1.64 -0.52
N ALA A 96 -22.69 1.61 -0.27
CA ALA A 96 -23.72 1.17 -1.21
C ALA A 96 -23.37 -0.14 -1.95
N SER A 97 -23.32 -0.12 -3.28
CA SER A 97 -23.09 -1.34 -4.08
C SER A 97 -21.71 -1.98 -3.90
N ILE A 98 -20.74 -1.33 -3.26
CA ILE A 98 -19.49 -1.97 -2.88
C ILE A 98 -19.74 -3.14 -1.92
N THR A 99 -20.80 -3.07 -1.10
CA THR A 99 -21.24 -4.17 -0.21
C THR A 99 -21.44 -5.50 -0.95
N LYS A 100 -21.81 -5.48 -2.24
CA LYS A 100 -22.04 -6.71 -3.03
C LYS A 100 -20.78 -7.56 -3.17
N GLN A 101 -19.58 -6.96 -3.19
CA GLN A 101 -18.33 -7.72 -3.25
C GLN A 101 -18.14 -8.56 -1.97
N PHE A 102 -18.48 -7.99 -0.81
CA PHE A 102 -18.45 -8.72 0.45
C PHE A 102 -19.50 -9.83 0.50
N THR A 103 -20.72 -9.56 0.02
CA THR A 103 -21.75 -10.61 -0.11
C THR A 103 -21.31 -11.73 -1.03
N ALA A 104 -20.71 -11.41 -2.18
CA ALA A 104 -20.17 -12.40 -3.11
C ALA A 104 -19.05 -13.23 -2.47
N LEU A 105 -18.15 -12.61 -1.72
CA LEU A 105 -17.11 -13.31 -0.96
C LEU A 105 -17.72 -14.33 0.01
N LEU A 106 -18.75 -13.93 0.77
CA LEU A 106 -19.44 -14.83 1.70
C LEU A 106 -20.09 -16.02 0.98
N VAL A 107 -20.71 -15.78 -0.19
CA VAL A 107 -21.26 -16.85 -1.04
C VAL A 107 -20.14 -17.80 -1.51
N LEU A 108 -19.01 -17.27 -1.97
CA LEU A 108 -17.87 -18.07 -2.41
C LEU A 108 -17.25 -18.89 -1.26
N GLN A 109 -17.20 -18.34 -0.05
CA GLN A 109 -16.76 -19.08 1.14
C GLN A 109 -17.68 -20.27 1.42
N GLN A 110 -19.00 -20.08 1.34
CA GLN A 110 -19.96 -21.16 1.55
C GLN A 110 -19.87 -22.23 0.45
N ALA A 111 -19.57 -21.83 -0.79
CA ALA A 111 -19.32 -22.76 -1.88
C ALA A 111 -18.01 -23.55 -1.69
N ALA A 112 -16.95 -22.88 -1.22
CA ALA A 112 -15.68 -23.52 -0.91
C ALA A 112 -15.82 -24.55 0.23
N ASP A 113 -16.68 -24.27 1.22
CA ASP A 113 -17.04 -25.18 2.30
C ASP A 113 -17.99 -26.33 1.84
N GLY A 114 -18.39 -26.36 0.57
CA GLY A 114 -19.32 -27.37 0.04
C GLY A 114 -20.77 -27.23 0.52
N LYS A 115 -21.12 -26.14 1.19
CA LYS A 115 -22.48 -25.91 1.74
C LYS A 115 -23.50 -25.51 0.66
N ILE A 116 -23.03 -24.91 -0.43
CA ILE A 116 -23.85 -24.52 -1.58
C ILE A 116 -23.13 -24.85 -2.91
N LEU A 117 -23.91 -25.01 -3.98
CA LEU A 117 -23.39 -25.20 -5.33
C LEU A 117 -23.59 -23.92 -6.15
N LEU A 118 -22.52 -23.34 -6.69
CA LEU A 118 -22.61 -22.11 -7.48
C LEU A 118 -23.42 -22.25 -8.77
N GLN A 119 -23.41 -23.45 -9.36
CA GLN A 119 -24.20 -23.80 -10.55
C GLN A 119 -25.51 -24.51 -10.21
N GLY A 120 -25.82 -24.66 -8.91
CA GLY A 120 -27.06 -25.25 -8.44
C GLY A 120 -28.23 -24.28 -8.56
N ARG A 121 -29.46 -24.79 -8.39
CA ARG A 121 -30.62 -23.90 -8.30
C ARG A 121 -30.66 -23.26 -6.93
N VAL A 122 -31.22 -22.06 -6.86
CA VAL A 122 -31.44 -21.36 -5.57
C VAL A 122 -32.31 -22.20 -4.62
N SER A 123 -33.25 -22.98 -5.16
CA SER A 123 -34.09 -23.90 -4.39
C SER A 123 -33.34 -25.05 -3.71
N ASP A 124 -32.15 -25.38 -4.20
CA ASP A 124 -31.36 -26.51 -3.70
C ASP A 124 -30.48 -26.10 -2.50
N SER A 125 -30.40 -24.79 -2.23
CA SER A 125 -29.64 -24.25 -1.11
C SER A 125 -30.32 -24.60 0.22
N PRO A 126 -29.59 -25.11 1.23
CA PRO A 126 -30.14 -25.40 2.55
C PRO A 126 -30.65 -24.16 3.30
N LEU A 127 -30.34 -22.96 2.80
CA LEU A 127 -30.82 -21.69 3.35
C LEU A 127 -32.24 -21.32 2.87
N VAL A 128 -32.74 -21.97 1.81
CA VAL A 128 -34.06 -21.68 1.24
C VAL A 128 -35.02 -22.78 1.66
N PRO A 129 -36.08 -22.47 2.42
CA PRO A 129 -37.03 -23.49 2.85
C PRO A 129 -37.77 -24.10 1.65
N PRO A 130 -38.17 -25.38 1.71
CA PRO A 130 -38.95 -25.99 0.64
C PRO A 130 -40.27 -25.24 0.43
N ARG A 131 -40.65 -25.03 -0.83
CA ARG A 131 -41.97 -24.47 -1.15
C ARG A 131 -43.05 -25.46 -0.73
N LEU A 132 -43.89 -25.07 0.22
CA LEU A 132 -45.14 -25.75 0.53
C LEU A 132 -45.97 -25.78 -0.76
N ARG A 133 -46.34 -26.99 -1.20
CA ARG A 133 -47.23 -27.21 -2.35
C ARG A 133 -48.68 -27.01 -1.92
#